data_AF-A0A966NPG2-F1
#
_entry.id   AF-A0A966NPG2-F1
#
_cell.length_a   1.000
_cell.length_b   1.000
_cell.length_c   1.000
_cell.angle_alpha   90.00
_cell.angle_beta   90.00
_cell.angle_gamma   90.00
#
_symmetry.space_group_name_H-M   'P 1'
#
loop_
_entity.id
_entity.type
_entity.pdbx_description
1 polymer ?
#
loop_
_entity_poly.entity_id
_entity_poly.type
_entity_poly.pdbx_seq_one_letter_code
_entity_poly.pdbx_strand_id
1 'polypeptide(L)' 'MFTVFTAWGYNVSFLELISVITSLVAVFLGALGVRITWPWWLLSSALYGIFFYQVDLYASALLQIVFIV' A
#
# COMPACT_ATOMS: atom_id res chain seq x y z
N MET A 1 -14.84 6.94 -1.08
CA MET A 1 -14.03 5.81 -1.59
C MET A 1 -14.76 5.20 -2.79
N PHE A 2 -14.08 5.00 -3.91
CA PHE A 2 -14.63 4.28 -5.06
C PHE A 2 -14.37 2.78 -4.85
N THR A 3 -15.44 1.98 -4.78
CA THR A 3 -15.37 0.52 -4.58
C THR A 3 -15.20 -0.17 -5.94
N VAL A 4 -14.23 -1.09 -6.03
CA VAL A 4 -13.97 -1.83 -7.28
C VAL A 4 -14.72 -3.15 -7.30
N PHE A 5 -14.69 -3.90 -6.20
CA PHE A 5 -15.41 -5.17 -6.07
C PHE A 5 -15.68 -5.50 -4.60
N THR A 6 -16.57 -6.48 -4.38
CA THR A 6 -16.82 -7.06 -3.06
C THR A 6 -16.14 -8.42 -2.96
N ALA A 7 -15.47 -8.66 -1.83
CA ALA A 7 -14.82 -9.92 -1.53
C ALA A 7 -15.12 -10.30 -0.08
N TRP A 8 -15.63 -11.52 0.15
CA TRP A 8 -15.99 -12.01 1.50
C TRP A 8 -16.88 -11.05 2.31
N GLY A 9 -17.81 -10.35 1.64
CA GLY A 9 -18.69 -9.37 2.28
C GLY A 9 -18.04 -8.01 2.59
N TYR A 10 -16.78 -7.81 2.20
CA TYR A 10 -16.06 -6.55 2.33
C TYR A 10 -15.94 -5.83 0.97
N ASN A 11 -16.12 -4.50 0.99
CA ASN A 11 -16.01 -3.66 -0.19
C ASN A 11 -14.55 -3.23 -0.38
N VAL A 12 -13.86 -3.79 -1.38
CA VAL A 12 -12.48 -3.42 -1.68
C VAL A 12 -12.47 -2.11 -2.44
N SER A 13 -11.80 -1.11 -1.86
CA SER A 13 -11.67 0.20 -2.49
C SER A 13 -10.58 0.21 -3.57
N PHE A 14 -10.69 1.11 -4.54
CA PHE A 14 -9.65 1.28 -5.56
C PHE A 14 -8.30 1.65 -4.97
N LEU A 15 -8.30 2.45 -3.90
CA LEU A 15 -7.10 2.86 -3.19
C LEU A 15 -6.42 1.67 -2.50
N GLU A 16 -7.21 0.80 -1.88
CA GLU A 16 -6.70 -0.43 -1.26
C GLU A 16 -6.15 -1.39 -2.32
N LEU A 17 -6.87 -1.57 -3.43
CA LEU A 17 -6.45 -2.44 -4.53
C LEU A 17 -5.11 -1.98 -5.12
N ILE A 18 -4.94 -0.68 -5.40
CA ILE A 18 -3.69 -0.15 -5.93
C ILE A 18 -2.56 -0.21 -4.90
N SER A 19 -2.85 -0.04 -3.61
CA SER A 19 -1.87 -0.22 -2.52
C SER A 19 -1.32 -1.65 -2.48
N VAL A 20 -2.20 -2.64 -2.61
CA VAL A 20 -1.83 -4.06 -2.65
C VAL A 20 -1.00 -4.40 -3.89
N ILE A 21 -1.44 -3.95 -5.08
CA ILE A 21 -0.71 -4.23 -6.33
C ILE A 21 0.69 -3.63 -6.30
N THR A 22 0.82 -2.38 -5.86
CA THR A 22 2.11 -1.68 -5.80
C THR A 22 3.05 -2.31 -4.76
N SER A 23 2.51 -2.76 -3.63
CA SER A 23 3.26 -3.52 -2.62
C SER A 23 3.76 -4.86 -3.16
N LEU A 24 2.92 -5.61 -3.86
CA LEU A 24 3.31 -6.88 -4.48
C LEU A 24 4.45 -6.69 -5.48
N VAL A 25 4.38 -5.65 -6.31
CA VAL A 25 5.46 -5.31 -7.24
C VAL A 25 6.74 -4.95 -6.47
N ALA A 26 6.64 -4.16 -5.41
CA ALA A 26 7.80 -3.79 -4.59
C ALA A 26 8.46 -5.02 -3.94
N VAL A 27 7.67 -5.94 -3.35
CA VAL A 27 8.20 -7.18 -2.75
C VAL A 27 8.82 -8.08 -3.81
N PHE A 28 8.19 -8.21 -4.98
CA PHE A 28 8.72 -9.03 -6.07
C PHE A 28 10.07 -8.50 -6.58
N LEU A 29 10.17 -7.20 -6.83
CA LEU A 29 11.42 -6.56 -7.23
C LEU A 29 12.47 -6.61 -6.11
N GLY A 30 12.04 -6.49 -4.84
CA GLY A 30 12.90 -6.64 -3.67
C GLY A 30 13.48 -8.04 -3.56
N ALA A 31 12.67 -9.07 -3.81
CA ALA A 31 13.13 -10.47 -3.86
C ALA A 31 14.13 -10.71 -5.00
N LEU A 32 13.99 -10.00 -6.12
CA LEU A 32 14.95 -10.01 -7.23
C LEU A 32 16.23 -9.18 -6.95
N GLY A 33 16.26 -8.39 -5.87
CA GLY A 33 17.41 -7.57 -5.50
C GLY A 33 17.68 -6.40 -6.44
N VAL A 34 16.71 -5.98 -7.25
CA VAL A 34 16.91 -4.91 -8.24
C VAL A 34 16.72 -3.53 -7.61
N ARG A 35 17.53 -2.55 -8.04
CA ARG A 35 17.50 -1.18 -7.49
C ARG A 35 16.20 -0.43 -7.79
N ILE A 36 15.45 -0.84 -8.81
CA ILE A 36 14.16 -0.22 -9.13
C ILE A 36 13.09 -0.47 -8.06
N THR A 37 13.33 -1.36 -7.09
CA THR A 37 12.44 -1.60 -5.95
C THR A 37 12.14 -0.35 -5.12
N TRP A 38 13.13 0.54 -4.96
CA TRP A 38 13.04 1.70 -4.05
C TRP A 38 11.86 2.65 -4.38
N PRO A 39 11.67 3.10 -5.64
CA PRO A 39 10.48 3.86 -6.03
C PRO A 39 9.15 3.16 -5.71
N TRP A 40 9.07 1.84 -5.90
CA TRP A 40 7.86 1.06 -5.62
C TRP A 40 7.58 0.96 -4.13
N TRP A 41 8.63 0.86 -3.31
CA TRP A 41 8.52 0.85 -1.85
C TRP A 41 7.96 2.17 -1.33
N LEU A 42 8.53 3.30 -1.77
CA LEU A 42 8.04 4.64 -1.45
C LEU A 42 6.58 4.82 -1.84
N LEU A 43 6.23 4.43 -3.07
CA LEU A 43 4.88 4.58 -3.61
C LEU A 43 3.87 3.71 -2.85
N SER A 44 4.23 2.46 -2.54
CA SER A 44 3.39 1.56 -1.75
C SER A 44 3.15 2.08 -0.33
N SER A 45 4.22 2.52 0.36
CA SER A 45 4.10 3.08 1.71
C SER A 45 3.27 4.36 1.74
N ALA A 46 3.40 5.25 0.76
CA ALA A 46 2.57 6.45 0.68
C ALA A 46 1.08 6.11 0.48
N LEU A 47 0.76 5.18 -0.42
CA LEU A 47 -0.62 4.73 -0.66
C LEU A 47 -1.23 4.07 0.58
N TYR A 48 -0.49 3.19 1.26
CA TYR A 48 -0.92 2.59 2.52
C TYR A 48 -1.07 3.61 3.65
N GLY A 49 -0.22 4.64 3.70
CA GLY A 49 -0.33 5.70 4.70
C GLY A 49 -1.66 6.43 4.59
N ILE A 50 -2.05 6.78 3.36
CA ILE A 50 -3.34 7.40 3.06
C ILE A 50 -4.51 6.45 3.38
N PHE A 51 -4.39 5.16 3.02
CA PHE A 51 -5.41 4.16 3.33
C PHE A 51 -5.65 4.03 4.83
N PHE A 52 -4.59 3.82 5.60
CA PHE A 52 -4.66 3.60 7.05
C PHE A 52 -5.22 4.81 7.79
N TYR A 53 -4.93 6.01 7.31
CA TYR A 53 -5.55 7.22 7.85
C TYR A 53 -7.07 7.25 7.62
N GLN A 54 -7.56 6.77 6.47
CA GLN A 54 -9.01 6.72 6.16
C GLN A 54 -9.78 5.68 6.99
N VAL A 55 -9.11 4.65 7.50
CA VAL A 55 -9.72 3.58 8.31
C VAL A 55 -9.37 3.69 9.80
N ASP A 56 -8.97 4.89 10.27
CA ASP A 56 -8.61 5.20 11.66
C ASP A 56 -7.46 4.35 12.25
N LEU A 57 -6.63 3.75 11.40
CA LEU A 57 -5.44 2.99 11.78
C LEU A 57 -4.21 3.89 11.87
N TYR A 58 -4.25 4.87 12.77
CA TYR A 58 -3.23 5.91 12.89
C TYR A 58 -1.82 5.38 13.17
N ALA A 59 -1.70 4.33 14.00
CA ALA A 59 -0.40 3.71 14.29
C ALA A 59 0.23 3.12 13.01
N SER A 60 -0.57 2.41 12.21
CA SER A 60 -0.13 1.84 10.93
C SER A 60 0.19 2.90 9.90
N ALA A 61 -0.56 4.01 9.88
CA ALA A 61 -0.31 5.16 9.01
C ALA A 61 1.04 5.84 9.32
N LEU A 62 1.33 6.08 10.60
CA LEU A 62 2.60 6.66 11.05
C LEU A 62 3.79 5.74 10.74
N LEU A 63 3.60 4.43 10.88
CA LEU A 63 4.62 3.44 10.55
C LEU A 63 5.00 3.48 9.06
N GLN A 64 4.10 3.86 8.16
CA GLN A 64 4.46 4.06 6.75
C GLN A 64 5.46 5.19 6.54
N ILE A 65 5.43 6.23 7.38
CA ILE A 65 6.40 7.32 7.32
C ILE A 65 7.80 6.81 7.70
N VAL A 66 7.87 5.93 8.70
CA VAL A 66 9.14 5.30 9.12
C VAL A 66 9.72 4.41 8.01
N PHE A 67 8.90 3.82 7.14
CA PHE A 67 9.39 3.05 5.99
C PHE A 67 9.89 3.92 4.84
N ILE A 68 9.48 5.18 4.79
CA ILE A 68 9.85 6.13 3.74
C ILE A 68 11.17 6.84 4.06
N VAL A 69 11.43 7.12 5.34
CA VAL A 69 12.60 7.88 5.83
C VAL A 69 13.77 6.95 6.15
#